data_AF-R7BV03-F1
#
_entry.id   AF-R7BV03-F1
#
_cell.length_a   1.000
_cell.length_b   1.000
_cell.length_c   1.000
_cell.angle_alpha   90.00
_cell.angle_beta   90.00
_cell.angle_gamma   90.00
#
_symmetry.space_group_name_H-M   'P 1'
#
loop_
_entity.id
_entity.type
_entity.pdbx_description
1 polymer ?
#
loop_
_entity_poly.entity_id
_entity_poly.type
_entity_poly.pdbx_seq_one_letter_code
_entity_poly.pdbx_strand_id
1 'polypeptide(L)'
;MKNFLKEFQAFISKGNVMDLAVAVIIGAAFSAIVNSLVKDVVNPILGFVAGKPDFTNLFLVLKDAPNYTGPQTYEALTKAGATVLGYGAFLTAVVQFLLLAFVIFWLVRVVTTVRKHIEAQAARLLEDKKAQEAAKPAAPAPTPEDVALLREIRDLLKAQQNQNK
;
A
#
# COMPACT_ATOMS: atom_id res chain seq x y z
N MET A 1 26.20 -31.95 7.46
CA MET A 1 25.54 -30.64 7.76
C MET A 1 25.91 -29.52 6.79
N LYS A 2 27.18 -29.32 6.40
CA LYS A 2 27.57 -28.26 5.43
C LYS A 2 26.92 -28.41 4.04
N ASN A 3 26.73 -29.64 3.55
CA ASN A 3 26.09 -29.90 2.25
C ASN A 3 24.60 -29.57 2.26
N PHE A 4 23.88 -29.98 3.31
CA PHE A 4 22.46 -29.64 3.49
C PHE A 4 22.22 -28.11 3.52
N LEU A 5 23.05 -27.33 4.22
CA LEU A 5 22.91 -25.88 4.25
C LEU A 5 23.15 -25.24 2.87
N LYS A 6 24.09 -25.78 2.07
CA LYS A 6 24.33 -25.33 0.70
C LYS A 6 23.18 -25.69 -0.24
N GLU A 7 22.63 -26.90 -0.12
CA GLU A 7 21.46 -27.35 -0.87
C GLU A 7 20.20 -26.56 -0.50
N PHE A 8 20.02 -26.25 0.79
CA PHE A 8 18.95 -25.41 1.29
C PHE A 8 19.09 -23.98 0.79
N GLN A 9 20.29 -23.39 0.85
CA GLN A 9 20.56 -22.07 0.28
C GLN A 9 20.27 -22.06 -1.22
N ALA A 10 20.72 -23.07 -1.98
CA ALA A 10 20.45 -23.17 -3.41
C ALA A 10 18.95 -23.32 -3.71
N PHE A 11 18.19 -23.98 -2.83
CA PHE A 11 16.74 -24.11 -2.95
C PHE A 11 16.00 -22.78 -2.70
N ILE A 12 16.28 -22.07 -1.60
CA ILE A 12 15.65 -20.78 -1.30
C ILE A 12 16.13 -19.64 -2.21
N SER A 13 17.30 -19.78 -2.82
CA SER A 13 17.81 -18.81 -3.80
C SER A 13 17.09 -18.92 -5.16
N LYS A 14 16.20 -19.91 -5.34
CA LYS A 14 15.29 -19.94 -6.48
C LYS A 14 14.31 -18.77 -6.36
N GLY A 15 14.40 -17.79 -7.26
CA GLY A 15 13.58 -16.57 -7.25
C GLY A 15 12.09 -16.82 -7.05
N ASN A 16 11.52 -17.83 -7.73
CA ASN A 16 10.10 -18.19 -7.58
C ASN A 16 9.69 -18.59 -6.15
N VAL A 17 10.60 -19.17 -5.35
CA VAL A 17 10.32 -19.55 -3.95
C VAL A 17 10.36 -18.31 -3.05
N MET A 18 11.32 -17.42 -3.28
CA MET A 18 11.46 -16.18 -2.51
C MET A 18 10.28 -15.23 -2.75
N ASP A 19 9.88 -15.03 -4.01
CA ASP A 19 8.77 -14.15 -4.36
C ASP A 19 7.44 -14.67 -3.80
N LEU A 20 7.22 -15.99 -3.86
CA LEU A 20 6.05 -16.63 -3.27
C LEU A 20 6.04 -16.47 -1.74
N ALA A 21 7.19 -16.67 -1.08
CA ALA A 21 7.30 -16.50 0.37
C ALA A 21 6.99 -15.07 0.79
N VAL A 22 7.52 -14.07 0.08
CA VAL A 22 7.24 -12.66 0.32
C VAL A 22 5.76 -12.35 0.10
N ALA A 23 5.16 -12.84 -0.99
CA ALA A 23 3.74 -12.62 -1.28
C ALA A 23 2.83 -13.20 -0.20
N VAL A 24 3.11 -14.41 0.31
CA VAL A 24 2.32 -15.04 1.38
C VAL A 24 2.45 -14.29 2.70
N ILE A 25 3.68 -13.89 3.09
CA ILE A 25 3.94 -13.16 4.34
C ILE A 25 3.27 -11.79 4.30
N ILE A 26 3.43 -11.04 3.20
CA ILE A 26 2.79 -9.73 3.04
C ILE A 26 1.28 -9.88 2.98
N GLY A 27 0.75 -10.91 2.30
CA GLY A 27 -0.68 -11.20 2.24
C GLY A 27 -1.27 -11.47 3.62
N ALA A 28 -0.60 -12.28 4.45
CA ALA A 28 -1.03 -12.56 5.81
C ALA A 28 -1.00 -11.31 6.70
N ALA A 29 0.09 -10.53 6.64
CA ALA A 29 0.22 -9.28 7.38
C ALA A 29 -0.84 -8.25 6.97
N PHE A 30 -1.08 -8.10 5.66
CA PHE A 30 -2.11 -7.21 5.13
C PHE A 30 -3.51 -7.64 5.57
N SER A 31 -3.82 -8.95 5.51
CA SER A 31 -5.08 -9.50 6.02
C SER A 31 -5.27 -9.20 7.51
N ALA A 32 -4.22 -9.31 8.32
CA ALA A 32 -4.28 -8.96 9.74
C ALA A 32 -4.60 -7.46 9.97
N ILE A 33 -4.01 -6.56 9.19
CA ILE A 33 -4.30 -5.11 9.25
C ILE A 33 -5.76 -4.85 8.89
N VAL A 34 -6.25 -5.45 7.81
CA VAL A 34 -7.65 -5.31 7.38
C VAL A 34 -8.59 -5.85 8.46
N ASN A 35 -8.30 -7.02 9.01
CA ASN A 35 -9.11 -7.62 10.07
C ASN A 35 -9.16 -6.73 11.32
N SER A 36 -8.05 -6.13 11.72
CA SER A 36 -8.00 -5.19 12.85
C SER A 36 -8.80 -3.92 12.54
N LEU A 37 -8.69 -3.36 11.33
CA LEU A 37 -9.49 -2.19 10.93
C LEU A 37 -11.00 -2.49 11.00
N VAL A 38 -11.43 -3.66 10.52
CA VAL A 38 -12.84 -4.03 10.59
C VAL A 38 -13.27 -4.27 12.04
N LYS A 39 -12.52 -5.10 12.77
CA LYS A 39 -12.88 -5.56 14.11
C LYS A 39 -12.77 -4.48 15.18
N ASP A 40 -11.69 -3.70 15.15
CA ASP A 40 -11.29 -2.81 16.24
C ASP A 40 -11.69 -1.34 15.96
N VAL A 41 -11.99 -0.98 14.71
CA VAL A 41 -12.40 0.38 14.33
C VAL A 41 -13.83 0.41 13.78
N VAL A 42 -14.12 -0.36 12.73
CA VAL A 42 -15.42 -0.30 12.05
C VAL A 42 -16.53 -0.88 12.93
N ASN A 43 -16.34 -2.05 13.53
CA ASN A 43 -17.36 -2.71 14.35
C ASN A 43 -17.75 -1.88 15.59
N PRO A 44 -16.82 -1.25 16.34
CA PRO A 44 -17.21 -0.35 17.44
C PRO A 44 -17.98 0.88 16.99
N ILE A 45 -17.58 1.51 15.87
CA ILE A 45 -18.29 2.68 15.32
C ILE A 45 -19.70 2.30 14.87
N LEU A 46 -19.84 1.19 14.14
CA LEU A 46 -21.15 0.65 13.76
C LEU A 46 -21.97 0.26 14.99
N GLY A 47 -21.34 -0.37 15.98
CA GLY A 47 -21.94 -0.72 17.25
C GLY A 47 -22.52 0.48 18.00
N PHE A 48 -21.83 1.62 17.95
CA PHE A 48 -22.26 2.86 18.56
C PHE A 48 -23.41 3.55 17.80
N VAL A 49 -23.39 3.52 16.46
CA VAL A 49 -24.36 4.26 15.63
C VAL A 49 -25.62 3.45 15.29
N ALA A 50 -25.45 2.18 14.94
CA ALA A 50 -26.50 1.31 14.39
C ALA A 50 -26.80 0.08 15.28
N GLY A 51 -26.08 -0.07 16.40
CA GLY A 51 -26.13 -1.26 17.24
C GLY A 51 -25.18 -2.38 16.76
N LYS A 52 -25.07 -3.45 17.54
CA LYS A 52 -24.19 -4.58 17.20
C LYS A 52 -24.86 -5.47 16.14
N PRO A 53 -24.29 -5.64 14.94
CA PRO A 53 -24.80 -6.60 13.94
C PRO A 53 -24.39 -8.02 14.33
N ASP A 54 -24.85 -8.49 15.49
CA ASP A 54 -24.57 -9.83 16.01
C ASP A 54 -25.86 -10.64 16.05
N PHE A 55 -25.97 -11.59 15.13
CA PHE A 55 -27.08 -12.51 15.01
C PHE A 55 -26.72 -13.90 15.55
N THR A 56 -25.55 -14.09 16.17
CA THR A 56 -25.00 -15.40 16.54
C THR A 56 -25.94 -16.21 17.44
N ASN A 57 -26.73 -15.54 18.28
CA ASN A 57 -27.71 -16.19 19.17
C ASN A 57 -29.04 -16.55 18.51
N LEU A 58 -29.19 -16.36 17.20
CA LEU A 58 -30.29 -16.94 16.43
C LEU A 58 -29.91 -18.35 15.99
N PHE A 59 -30.40 -19.33 16.72
CA PHE A 59 -30.12 -20.73 16.43
C PHE A 59 -31.30 -21.62 16.78
N LEU A 60 -31.32 -22.80 16.18
CA LEU A 60 -32.27 -23.85 16.50
C LEU A 60 -31.52 -25.03 17.12
N VAL A 61 -31.91 -25.43 18.33
CA VAL A 61 -31.35 -26.63 18.96
C VAL A 61 -32.05 -27.85 18.37
N LEU A 62 -31.28 -28.72 17.73
CA LEU A 62 -31.76 -29.97 17.13
C LEU A 62 -31.63 -31.13 18.11
N LYS A 63 -30.59 -31.10 18.94
CA LYS A 63 -30.34 -32.09 19.98
C LYS A 63 -29.61 -31.44 21.15
N ASP A 64 -30.22 -31.52 22.34
CA ASP A 64 -29.61 -31.04 23.56
C ASP A 64 -28.40 -31.88 23.98
N ALA A 65 -27.45 -31.23 24.64
CA ALA A 65 -26.36 -31.91 25.32
C ALA A 65 -26.88 -32.60 26.60
N PRO A 66 -26.54 -33.87 26.85
CA PRO A 66 -27.00 -34.57 28.05
C PRO A 66 -26.46 -33.88 29.31
N ASN A 67 -27.35 -33.59 30.26
CA ASN A 67 -27.06 -32.92 31.54
C ASN A 67 -26.49 -31.50 31.45
N TYR A 68 -26.77 -30.76 30.38
CA TYR A 68 -26.34 -29.38 30.26
C TYR A 68 -27.27 -28.40 31.00
N THR A 69 -26.72 -27.66 31.96
CA THR A 69 -27.43 -26.65 32.77
C THR A 69 -26.87 -25.23 32.59
N GLY A 70 -26.01 -25.04 31.58
CA GLY A 70 -25.39 -23.76 31.29
C GLY A 70 -26.27 -22.80 30.47
N PRO A 71 -25.71 -21.64 30.07
CA PRO A 71 -26.43 -20.67 29.26
C PRO A 71 -26.91 -21.25 27.92
N GLN A 72 -28.16 -20.98 27.56
CA GLN A 72 -28.73 -21.31 26.24
C GLN A 72 -28.20 -20.32 25.17
N THR A 73 -26.88 -20.32 24.95
CA THR A 73 -26.23 -19.52 23.91
C THR A 73 -25.62 -20.44 22.86
N TYR A 74 -25.52 -19.96 21.62
CA TYR A 74 -25.00 -20.74 20.50
C TYR A 74 -23.62 -21.33 20.84
N GLU A 75 -22.73 -20.51 21.39
CA GLU A 75 -21.37 -20.90 21.74
C GLU A 75 -21.34 -21.96 22.84
N ALA A 76 -22.14 -21.78 23.90
CA ALA A 76 -22.10 -22.63 25.07
C ALA A 76 -22.76 -24.00 24.80
N LEU A 77 -23.83 -24.03 24.00
CA LEU A 77 -24.46 -25.27 23.53
C LEU A 77 -23.57 -26.04 22.54
N THR A 78 -22.93 -25.33 21.60
CA THR A 78 -21.99 -25.95 20.66
C THR A 78 -20.79 -26.56 21.41
N LYS A 79 -20.25 -25.86 22.41
CA LYS A 79 -19.17 -26.38 23.27
C LYS A 79 -19.60 -27.56 24.14
N ALA A 80 -20.86 -27.59 24.57
CA ALA A 80 -21.43 -28.70 25.36
C ALA A 80 -21.71 -29.96 24.52
N GLY A 81 -21.51 -29.91 23.20
CA GLY A 81 -21.79 -31.03 22.30
C GLY A 81 -23.26 -31.15 21.90
N ALA A 82 -24.07 -30.10 22.13
CA ALA A 82 -25.42 -30.04 21.58
C ALA A 82 -25.33 -29.88 20.06
N THR A 83 -26.26 -30.51 19.33
CA THR A 83 -26.39 -30.29 17.88
C THR A 83 -27.25 -29.04 17.67
N VAL A 84 -26.62 -27.97 17.20
CA VAL A 84 -27.27 -26.65 17.05
C VAL A 84 -27.14 -26.17 15.61
N LEU A 85 -28.27 -25.82 14.98
CA LEU A 85 -28.31 -25.15 13.70
C LEU A 85 -28.15 -23.63 13.91
N GLY A 86 -26.92 -23.14 13.84
CA GLY A 86 -26.58 -21.72 14.01
C GLY A 86 -26.73 -20.87 12.76
N TYR A 87 -27.95 -20.71 12.24
CA TYR A 87 -28.19 -19.86 11.05
C TYR A 87 -27.85 -18.38 11.31
N GLY A 88 -27.96 -17.94 12.55
CA GLY A 88 -27.55 -16.61 13.00
C GLY A 88 -26.04 -16.39 12.98
N ALA A 89 -25.25 -17.38 13.36
CA ALA A 89 -23.80 -17.33 13.24
C ALA A 89 -23.37 -17.23 11.77
N PHE A 90 -24.05 -17.96 10.88
CA PHE A 90 -23.85 -17.84 9.45
C PHE A 90 -24.19 -16.44 8.93
N LEU A 91 -25.36 -15.89 9.30
CA LEU A 91 -25.74 -14.53 8.90
C LEU A 91 -24.74 -13.48 9.41
N THR A 92 -24.26 -13.62 10.65
CA THR A 92 -23.22 -12.75 11.22
C THR A 92 -21.92 -12.84 10.41
N ALA A 93 -21.51 -14.04 10.00
CA ALA A 93 -20.34 -14.23 9.15
C ALA A 93 -20.52 -13.58 7.76
N VAL A 94 -21.71 -13.66 7.17
CA VAL A 94 -22.03 -12.97 5.89
C VAL A 94 -21.93 -11.45 6.05
N VAL A 95 -22.50 -10.88 7.12
CA VAL A 95 -22.41 -9.44 7.38
C VAL A 95 -20.96 -9.01 7.60
N GLN A 96 -20.20 -9.77 8.39
CA GLN A 96 -18.78 -9.50 8.63
C GLN A 96 -17.95 -9.58 7.32
N PHE A 97 -18.25 -10.54 6.45
CA PHE A 97 -17.64 -10.65 5.13
C PHE A 97 -17.95 -9.44 4.25
N LEU A 98 -19.21 -8.99 4.22
CA LEU A 98 -19.60 -7.79 3.47
C LEU A 98 -18.91 -6.52 4.02
N LEU A 99 -18.79 -6.38 5.34
CA LEU A 99 -18.06 -5.29 5.98
C LEU A 99 -16.57 -5.33 5.60
N LEU A 100 -15.94 -6.51 5.67
CA LEU A 100 -14.55 -6.69 5.28
C LEU A 100 -14.33 -6.39 3.80
N ALA A 101 -15.20 -6.87 2.91
CA ALA A 101 -15.16 -6.57 1.49
C ALA A 101 -15.31 -5.06 1.22
N PHE A 102 -16.23 -4.39 1.93
CA PHE A 102 -16.42 -2.95 1.84
C PHE A 102 -15.17 -2.18 2.29
N VAL A 103 -14.55 -2.58 3.40
CA VAL A 103 -13.32 -1.95 3.91
C VAL A 103 -12.14 -2.17 2.97
N ILE A 104 -11.97 -3.37 2.41
CA ILE A 104 -10.92 -3.64 1.41
C ILE A 104 -11.13 -2.77 0.17
N PHE A 105 -12.37 -2.71 -0.34
CA PHE A 105 -12.70 -1.86 -1.48
C PHE A 105 -12.37 -0.38 -1.19
N TRP A 106 -12.75 0.10 -0.01
CA TRP A 106 -12.49 1.48 0.40
C TRP A 106 -10.98 1.77 0.53
N LEU A 107 -10.21 0.87 1.15
CA LEU A 107 -8.74 0.98 1.23
C LEU A 107 -8.09 1.02 -0.15
N VAL A 108 -8.47 0.11 -1.04
CA VAL A 108 -7.95 0.07 -2.42
C VAL A 108 -8.30 1.37 -3.14
N ARG A 109 -9.53 1.89 -2.96
CA ARG A 109 -9.94 3.18 -3.52
C ARG A 109 -9.10 4.33 -2.98
N VAL A 110 -8.82 4.39 -1.68
CA VAL A 110 -7.98 5.43 -1.08
C VAL A 110 -6.57 5.37 -1.64
N VAL A 111 -5.95 4.19 -1.64
CA VAL A 111 -4.59 4.01 -2.16
C VAL A 111 -4.51 4.38 -3.64
N THR A 112 -5.46 3.95 -4.46
CA THR A 112 -5.50 4.29 -5.90
C THR A 112 -5.75 5.79 -6.13
N THR A 113 -6.55 6.44 -5.27
CA THR A 113 -6.80 7.89 -5.36
C THR A 113 -5.57 8.71 -4.97
N VAL A 114 -4.88 8.32 -3.90
CA VAL A 114 -3.65 8.97 -3.44
C VAL A 114 -2.54 8.81 -4.47
N ARG A 115 -2.35 7.61 -5.02
CA ARG A 115 -1.36 7.36 -6.09
C ARG A 115 -1.60 8.27 -7.30
N LYS A 116 -2.85 8.36 -7.78
CA LYS A 116 -3.21 9.26 -8.89
C LYS A 116 -2.90 10.73 -8.59
N HIS A 117 -3.11 11.19 -7.36
CA HIS A 117 -2.77 12.56 -6.98
C HIS A 117 -1.26 12.79 -6.94
N ILE A 118 -0.49 11.84 -6.41
CA ILE A 118 0.97 11.94 -6.37
C ILE A 118 1.56 11.92 -7.79
N GLU A 119 1.09 11.01 -8.65
CA GLU A 119 1.53 10.92 -10.05
C GLU A 119 1.20 12.19 -10.84
N ALA A 120 -0.01 12.74 -10.65
CA ALA A 120 -0.40 13.99 -11.30
C ALA A 120 0.44 15.19 -10.83
N GLN A 121 0.78 15.24 -9.54
CA GLN A 121 1.67 16.27 -9.00
C GLN A 121 3.11 16.11 -9.49
N ALA A 122 3.62 14.87 -9.55
CA ALA A 122 4.94 14.59 -10.09
C ALA A 122 5.04 14.95 -11.59
N ALA A 123 4.00 14.66 -12.38
CA ALA A 123 3.93 15.04 -13.79
C ALA A 123 3.96 16.57 -13.96
N ARG A 124 3.16 17.30 -13.17
CA ARG A 124 3.16 18.78 -13.18
C ARG A 124 4.50 19.37 -12.77
N LEU A 125 5.15 18.82 -11.74
CA LEU A 125 6.48 19.25 -11.32
C LEU A 125 7.54 19.01 -12.42
N LEU A 126 7.41 17.94 -13.20
CA LEU A 126 8.28 17.67 -14.35
C LEU A 126 8.00 18.62 -15.53
N GLU A 127 6.74 18.93 -15.79
CA GLU A 127 6.34 19.92 -16.80
C GLU A 127 6.80 21.33 -16.42
N ASP A 128 6.62 21.74 -15.17
CA ASP A 128 7.08 23.02 -14.63
C ASP A 128 8.61 23.14 -14.67
N LYS A 129 9.33 22.04 -14.35
CA LYS A 129 10.79 21.99 -14.52
C LYS A 129 11.22 22.16 -15.97
N LYS A 130 10.56 21.46 -16.91
CA LYS A 130 10.83 21.61 -18.35
C LYS A 130 10.52 23.03 -18.84
N ALA A 131 9.43 23.63 -18.37
CA ALA A 131 9.05 25.00 -18.71
C ALA A 131 10.03 26.03 -18.12
N GLN A 132 10.53 25.83 -16.90
CA GLN A 132 11.59 26.68 -16.31
C GLN A 132 12.94 26.50 -16.99
N GLU A 133 13.29 25.31 -17.46
CA GLU A 133 14.49 25.08 -18.26
C GLU A 133 14.41 25.76 -19.62
N ALA A 134 13.23 25.75 -20.26
CA ALA A 134 12.96 26.43 -21.52
C ALA A 134 12.84 27.96 -21.38
N ALA A 135 12.41 28.46 -20.21
CA ALA A 135 12.27 29.89 -19.92
C ALA A 135 13.50 30.51 -19.27
N LYS A 136 14.55 29.72 -18.96
CA LYS A 136 15.83 30.25 -18.52
C LYS A 136 16.35 31.13 -19.66
N PRO A 137 16.59 32.44 -19.45
CA PRO A 137 17.19 33.29 -20.47
C PRO A 137 18.45 32.58 -20.93
N ALA A 138 18.60 32.36 -22.24
CA ALA A 138 19.82 31.83 -22.81
C ALA A 138 20.97 32.61 -22.17
N ALA A 139 21.73 31.94 -21.30
CA ALA A 139 22.94 32.53 -20.76
C ALA A 139 23.70 33.04 -21.99
N PRO A 140 24.09 34.34 -22.04
CA PRO A 140 24.73 34.90 -23.21
C PRO A 140 25.81 33.89 -23.61
N ALA A 141 25.64 33.31 -24.80
CA ALA A 141 26.47 32.21 -25.25
C ALA A 141 27.92 32.61 -24.95
N PRO A 142 28.72 31.75 -24.28
CA PRO A 142 30.11 32.08 -24.03
C PRO A 142 30.65 32.56 -25.36
N THR A 143 31.09 33.82 -25.41
CA THR A 143 31.56 34.43 -26.66
C THR A 143 32.52 33.43 -27.27
N PRO A 144 32.27 32.94 -28.49
CA PRO A 144 33.08 31.89 -29.09
C PRO A 144 34.55 32.27 -28.92
N GLU A 145 35.40 31.32 -28.52
CA GLU A 145 36.80 31.61 -28.18
C GLU A 145 37.48 32.39 -29.32
N ASP A 146 37.11 32.12 -30.57
CA ASP A 146 37.52 32.86 -31.76
C ASP A 146 37.20 34.37 -31.67
N VAL A 147 36.03 34.75 -31.19
CA VAL A 147 35.62 36.17 -31.04
C VAL A 147 36.38 36.84 -29.89
N ALA A 148 36.73 36.10 -28.83
CA ALA A 148 37.56 36.60 -27.74
C ALA A 148 39.01 36.79 -28.21
N LEU A 149 39.58 35.79 -28.89
CA LEU A 149 40.92 35.85 -29.48
C LEU A 149 41.03 36.98 -30.51
N LEU A 150 40.03 37.17 -31.38
CA LEU A 150 40.02 38.27 -32.34
C LEU A 150 39.98 39.65 -31.66
N ARG A 151 39.34 39.78 -30.48
CA ARG A 151 39.38 41.03 -29.69
C ARG A 151 40.77 41.27 -29.10
N GLU A 152 41.39 40.25 -28.52
CA GLU A 152 42.75 40.35 -27.98
C GLU A 152 43.76 40.68 -29.07
N ILE A 153 43.69 40.02 -30.23
CA ILE A 153 44.56 40.31 -31.39
C ILE A 153 44.40 41.76 -31.85
N ARG A 154 43.16 42.28 -31.94
CA ARG A 154 42.91 43.68 -32.32
C ARG A 154 43.54 44.64 -31.32
N ASP A 155 43.42 44.36 -30.03
CA ASP A 155 43.92 45.25 -28.98
C ASP A 155 45.45 45.23 -28.91
N LEU A 156 46.08 44.06 -29.12
CA LEU A 156 47.52 43.92 -29.28
C LEU A 156 48.04 44.65 -30.54
N LEU A 157 47.34 44.55 -31.67
CA LEU A 157 47.68 45.29 -32.89
C LEU A 157 47.61 46.81 -32.69
N LYS A 158 46.59 47.29 -31.98
CA LYS A 158 46.44 48.71 -31.66
C LYS A 158 47.55 49.21 -30.73
N ALA A 159 47.93 48.40 -29.74
CA ALA A 159 49.07 48.69 -28.88
C ALA A 159 50.39 48.74 -29.66
N GLN A 160 50.60 47.81 -30.61
CA GLN A 160 51.78 47.76 -31.47
C GLN A 160 51.83 48.95 -32.44
N GLN A 161 50.69 49.37 -33.01
CA GLN A 161 50.61 50.58 -33.83
C GLN A 161 50.95 51.85 -33.06
N ASN A 162 50.61 51.91 -31.76
CA ASN A 162 50.97 53.03 -30.90
C ASN A 162 52.44 53.01 -30.46
N GLN A 163 53.10 51.85 -30.44
CA GLN A 163 54.55 51.74 -30.17
C GLN A 163 55.42 52.05 -31.38
N ASN A 164 54.88 51.93 -32.61
CA ASN A 164 55.58 52.22 -33.87
C ASN A 164 55.39 53.67 -34.36
N LYS A 165 54.88 54.56 -33.51
CA LYS A 165 54.83 56.02 -33.71
C LYS A 165 55.79 56.71 -32.77
#